data_AF-A0A4S4DS62-F1
#
_entry.id   AF-A0A4S4DS62-F1
#
_cell.length_a   1.000
_cell.length_b   1.000
_cell.length_c   1.000
_cell.angle_alpha   90.00
_cell.angle_beta   90.00
_cell.angle_gamma   90.00
#
_symmetry.space_group_name_H-M   'P 1'
#
loop_
_entity.id
_entity.type
_entity.pdbx_description
1 polymer ?
#
loop_
_entity_poly.entity_id
_entity_poly.type
_entity_poly.pdbx_seq_one_letter_code
_entity_poly.pdbx_strand_id
1 'polypeptide(L)'
;MSPVVRPTRHSIVCEAAPNKKANSAAKRARQAEKRRVYNKARKSEVKTRMKKVLEALDVLRKKSDAQPEEVLAIEQLIAEAYSIIDKAVKVGTLHRNTGARRKSRLARRKKAVEIHHGWYTPSPALTA
;
A
#
# COMPACT_ATOMS: atom_id res chain seq x y z
N MET A 1 -43.88 42.60 -58.82
CA MET A 1 -42.42 42.39 -58.78
C MET A 1 -42.03 42.10 -57.34
N SER A 2 -41.76 40.83 -57.01
CA SER A 2 -41.44 40.39 -55.65
C SER A 2 -39.94 40.59 -55.39
N PRO A 3 -39.51 41.18 -54.26
CA PRO A 3 -38.10 41.36 -53.98
C PRO A 3 -37.44 40.03 -53.59
N VAL A 4 -36.37 39.67 -54.29
CA VAL A 4 -35.55 38.49 -54.01
C VAL A 4 -34.76 38.72 -52.71
N VAL A 5 -35.15 38.04 -51.63
CA VAL A 5 -34.41 38.06 -50.37
C VAL A 5 -33.17 37.17 -50.52
N ARG A 6 -31.98 37.76 -50.54
CA ARG A 6 -30.72 37.00 -50.57
C ARG A 6 -30.44 36.46 -49.16
N PRO A 7 -30.06 35.18 -49.00
CA PRO A 7 -29.73 34.65 -47.69
C PRO A 7 -28.47 35.36 -47.17
N THR A 8 -28.57 35.95 -45.98
CA THR A 8 -27.41 36.50 -45.28
C THR A 8 -26.39 35.38 -45.14
N ARG A 9 -25.22 35.56 -45.76
CA ARG A 9 -24.06 34.73 -45.46
C ARG A 9 -23.78 34.90 -43.98
N HIS A 10 -24.23 33.97 -43.16
CA HIS A 10 -23.87 33.93 -41.75
C HIS A 10 -22.37 33.68 -41.75
N SER A 11 -21.59 34.74 -41.53
CA SER A 11 -20.18 34.59 -41.20
C SER A 11 -20.14 33.72 -39.95
N ILE A 12 -19.60 32.52 -40.08
CA ILE A 12 -19.23 31.70 -38.92
C ILE A 12 -18.07 32.47 -38.28
N VAL A 13 -18.41 33.45 -37.46
CA VAL A 13 -17.46 34.06 -36.52
C VAL A 13 -17.13 32.91 -35.58
N CYS A 14 -15.89 32.41 -35.63
CA CYS A 14 -15.41 31.49 -34.61
C CYS A 14 -15.66 32.14 -33.24
N GLU A 15 -16.67 31.68 -32.51
CA GLU A 15 -16.88 32.09 -31.13
C GLU A 15 -15.59 31.73 -30.38
N ALA A 16 -14.88 32.76 -29.92
CA ALA A 16 -13.68 32.59 -29.12
C ALA A 16 -14.06 31.77 -27.89
N ALA A 17 -13.55 30.53 -27.81
CA ALA A 17 -13.76 29.65 -26.67
C ALA A 17 -13.50 30.44 -25.37
N PRO A 18 -14.36 30.32 -24.34
CA PRO A 18 -14.18 31.11 -23.13
C PRO A 18 -12.79 30.82 -22.57
N ASN A 19 -11.98 31.87 -22.42
CA ASN A 19 -10.64 31.85 -21.83
C ASN A 19 -10.75 31.44 -20.35
N LYS A 20 -11.06 30.17 -20.09
CA LYS A 20 -11.19 29.61 -18.75
C LYS A 20 -9.79 29.44 -18.20
N LYS A 21 -9.40 30.32 -17.27
CA LYS A 21 -8.12 30.25 -16.55
C LYS A 21 -7.87 28.80 -16.09
N ALA A 22 -6.65 28.30 -16.30
CA ALA A 22 -6.27 26.93 -15.97
C ALA A 22 -6.64 26.59 -14.52
N ASN A 23 -7.69 25.78 -14.35
CA ASN A 23 -8.29 25.55 -13.04
C ASN A 23 -7.42 24.55 -12.26
N SER A 24 -6.45 25.09 -11.50
CA SER A 24 -5.45 24.34 -10.73
C SER A 24 -6.11 23.29 -9.81
N ALA A 25 -7.30 23.59 -9.29
CA ALA A 25 -8.12 22.67 -8.51
C ALA A 25 -8.49 21.39 -9.30
N ALA A 26 -9.00 21.52 -10.52
CA ALA A 26 -9.38 20.38 -11.36
C ALA A 26 -8.16 19.53 -11.76
N LYS A 27 -6.99 20.14 -11.93
CA LYS A 27 -5.72 19.40 -12.14
C LYS A 27 -5.32 18.63 -10.89
N ARG A 28 -5.39 19.24 -9.70
CA ARG A 28 -5.07 18.60 -8.42
C ARG A 28 -6.00 17.43 -8.13
N ALA A 29 -7.30 17.55 -8.41
CA ALA A 29 -8.28 16.47 -8.28
C ALA A 29 -7.87 15.23 -9.11
N ARG A 30 -7.61 15.41 -10.41
CA ARG A 30 -7.16 14.31 -11.31
C ARG A 30 -5.85 13.67 -10.84
N GLN A 31 -4.89 14.46 -10.35
CA GLN A 31 -3.63 13.93 -9.82
C GLN A 31 -3.84 13.15 -8.52
N ALA A 32 -4.72 13.63 -7.64
CA ALA A 32 -5.04 12.98 -6.38
C ALA A 32 -5.70 11.61 -6.62
N GLU A 33 -6.64 11.52 -7.56
CA GLU A 33 -7.29 10.25 -7.92
C GLU A 33 -6.29 9.21 -8.42
N LYS A 34 -5.39 9.60 -9.34
CA LYS A 34 -4.32 8.72 -9.83
C LYS A 34 -3.45 8.23 -8.67
N ARG A 35 -2.95 9.14 -7.83
CA ARG A 35 -2.13 8.78 -6.66
C ARG A 35 -2.88 7.91 -5.66
N ARG A 36 -4.18 8.16 -5.47
CA ARG A 36 -5.04 7.39 -4.56
C ARG A 36 -5.11 5.93 -4.98
N VAL A 37 -5.30 5.64 -6.27
CA VAL A 37 -5.38 4.26 -6.78
C VAL A 37 -4.07 3.49 -6.48
N TYR A 38 -2.92 4.07 -6.83
CA TYR A 38 -1.63 3.43 -6.56
C TYR A 38 -1.34 3.25 -5.06
N ASN A 39 -1.63 4.27 -4.25
CA ASN A 39 -1.41 4.21 -2.81
C ASN A 39 -2.37 3.22 -2.14
N LYS A 40 -3.60 3.10 -2.63
CA LYS A 40 -4.57 2.10 -2.16
C LYS A 40 -4.04 0.69 -2.44
N ALA A 41 -3.62 0.41 -3.67
CA ALA A 41 -3.09 -0.89 -4.07
C ALA A 41 -1.90 -1.35 -3.21
N ARG A 42 -0.89 -0.48 -3.02
CA ARG A 42 0.27 -0.78 -2.17
C ARG A 42 -0.10 -0.97 -0.70
N LYS A 43 -1.01 -0.15 -0.17
CA LYS A 43 -1.48 -0.28 1.23
C LYS A 43 -2.26 -1.58 1.43
N SER A 44 -3.11 -1.97 0.48
CA SER A 44 -3.83 -3.25 0.55
C SER A 44 -2.88 -4.42 0.43
N GLU A 45 -1.90 -4.37 -0.47
CA GLU A 45 -0.92 -5.45 -0.63
C GLU A 45 -0.15 -5.71 0.67
N VAL A 46 0.38 -4.65 1.31
CA VAL A 46 1.06 -4.78 2.61
C VAL A 46 0.10 -5.39 3.65
N LYS A 47 -1.15 -4.94 3.71
CA LYS A 47 -2.14 -5.47 4.66
C LYS A 47 -2.40 -6.96 4.43
N THR A 48 -2.53 -7.39 3.17
CA THR A 48 -2.78 -8.78 2.80
C THR A 48 -1.60 -9.68 3.16
N ARG A 49 -0.37 -9.32 2.77
CA ARG A 49 0.83 -10.12 3.09
C ARG A 49 1.04 -10.22 4.60
N MET A 50 0.88 -9.10 5.33
CA MET A 50 0.95 -9.12 6.79
C MET A 50 -0.13 -10.01 7.42
N LYS A 51 -1.36 -9.99 6.89
CA LYS A 51 -2.45 -10.83 7.38
C LYS A 51 -2.12 -12.32 7.22
N LYS A 52 -1.63 -12.73 6.04
CA LYS A 52 -1.19 -14.11 5.78
C LYS A 52 -0.13 -14.59 6.79
N VAL A 53 0.87 -13.77 7.09
CA VAL A 53 1.90 -14.10 8.08
C VAL A 53 1.29 -14.26 9.47
N LEU A 54 0.40 -13.36 9.88
CA LEU A 54 -0.23 -13.42 11.19
C LEU A 54 -1.13 -14.65 11.33
N GLU A 55 -1.91 -14.99 10.31
CA GLU A 55 -2.73 -16.19 10.30
C GLU A 55 -1.87 -17.46 10.40
N ALA A 56 -0.76 -17.53 9.67
CA ALA A 56 0.17 -18.66 9.75
C ALA A 56 0.80 -18.80 11.16
N LEU A 57 1.20 -17.68 11.77
CA LEU A 57 1.74 -17.67 13.14
C LEU A 57 0.69 -18.05 14.19
N ASP A 58 -0.55 -17.62 14.02
CA ASP A 58 -1.65 -17.93 14.94
C ASP A 58 -2.04 -19.42 14.87
N VAL A 59 -1.98 -20.03 13.67
CA VAL A 59 -2.15 -21.48 13.50
C VAL A 59 -0.99 -22.23 14.17
N LEU A 60 0.25 -21.82 13.92
CA LEU A 60 1.44 -22.47 14.49
C LEU A 60 1.45 -22.41 16.03
N ARG A 61 1.02 -21.28 16.61
CA ARG A 61 0.93 -21.12 18.06
C ARG A 61 -0.05 -22.10 18.73
N LYS A 62 -1.14 -22.46 18.03
CA LYS A 62 -2.19 -23.34 18.56
C LYS A 62 -1.85 -24.82 18.46
N LYS A 63 -0.97 -25.19 17.52
CA LYS A 63 -0.49 -26.56 17.39
C LYS A 63 0.50 -26.88 18.52
N SER A 64 0.34 -28.03 19.16
CA SER A 64 1.24 -28.56 20.20
C SER A 64 2.52 -29.16 19.60
N ASP A 65 2.41 -29.85 18.46
CA ASP A 65 3.50 -30.62 17.84
C ASP A 65 4.10 -29.87 16.64
N ALA A 66 4.43 -28.60 16.84
CA ALA A 66 5.07 -27.81 15.79
C ALA A 66 6.47 -28.36 15.51
N GLN A 67 6.78 -28.60 14.24
CA GLN A 67 8.14 -28.95 13.79
C GLN A 67 8.88 -27.68 13.34
N PRO A 68 10.22 -27.63 13.48
CA PRO A 68 11.02 -26.48 13.05
C PRO A 68 10.90 -26.20 11.55
N GLU A 69 10.54 -27.20 10.75
CA GLU A 69 10.32 -27.06 9.30
C GLU A 69 9.15 -26.14 8.95
N GLU A 70 8.09 -26.09 9.77
CA GLU A 70 6.94 -25.18 9.55
C GLU A 70 7.37 -23.70 9.68
N VAL A 71 8.45 -23.42 10.41
CA VAL A 71 8.99 -22.07 10.57
C VAL A 71 9.59 -21.56 9.27
N LEU A 72 10.25 -22.42 8.48
CA LEU A 72 10.89 -22.03 7.22
C LEU A 72 9.86 -21.47 6.22
N ALA A 73 8.69 -22.09 6.13
CA ALA A 73 7.61 -21.59 5.29
C ALA A 73 7.11 -20.21 5.74
N ILE A 74 7.03 -19.98 7.06
CA ILE A 74 6.64 -18.69 7.63
C ILE A 74 7.73 -17.63 7.38
N GLU A 75 9.00 -18.00 7.43
CA GLU A 75 10.11 -17.10 7.14
C GLU A 75 10.09 -16.60 5.69
N GLN A 76 9.75 -17.47 4.74
CA GLN A 76 9.54 -17.07 3.35
C GLN A 76 8.42 -16.02 3.24
N LEU A 77 7.29 -16.24 3.91
CA LEU A 77 6.19 -15.26 3.94
C LEU A 77 6.58 -13.94 4.61
N ILE A 78 7.42 -13.99 5.65
CA ILE A 78 7.97 -12.81 6.32
C ILE A 78 8.89 -12.03 5.35
N ALA A 79 9.76 -12.73 4.61
CA ALA A 79 10.65 -12.13 3.64
C ALA A 79 9.87 -11.39 2.53
N GLU A 80 8.81 -12.03 2.01
CA GLU A 80 7.89 -11.38 1.08
C GLU A 80 7.24 -10.13 1.67
N ALA A 81 6.72 -10.23 2.90
CA ALA A 81 6.09 -9.11 3.58
C ALA A 81 7.08 -7.94 3.77
N TYR A 82 8.34 -8.22 4.13
CA TYR A 82 9.39 -7.21 4.27
C TYR A 82 9.70 -6.54 2.94
N SER A 83 9.84 -7.31 1.85
CA SER A 83 10.06 -6.78 0.50
C SER A 83 8.97 -5.78 0.09
N ILE A 84 7.70 -6.12 0.30
CA ILE A 84 6.58 -5.23 -0.05
C ILE A 84 6.52 -4.00 0.87
N ILE A 85 6.78 -4.15 2.17
CA ILE A 85 6.83 -3.01 3.10
C ILE A 85 7.90 -2.00 2.65
N ASP A 86 9.09 -2.47 2.31
CA ASP A 86 10.20 -1.60 1.92
C ASP A 86 9.99 -0.97 0.55
N LYS A 87 9.42 -1.70 -0.41
CA LYS A 87 8.99 -1.14 -1.70
C LYS A 87 7.98 0.00 -1.48
N ALA A 88 7.03 -0.18 -0.57
CA ALA A 88 6.03 0.84 -0.26
C ALA A 88 6.63 2.07 0.47
N VAL A 89 7.72 1.89 1.24
CA VAL A 89 8.50 2.98 1.83
C VAL A 89 9.32 3.70 0.77
N LYS A 90 10.02 2.98 -0.11
CA LYS A 90 10.83 3.54 -1.22
C LYS A 90 10.01 4.43 -2.13
N VAL A 91 8.79 4.01 -2.47
CA VAL A 91 7.87 4.81 -3.32
C VAL A 91 7.18 5.93 -2.54
N GLY A 92 7.37 6.03 -1.22
CA GLY A 92 6.78 7.09 -0.39
C GLY A 92 5.29 6.90 -0.07
N THR A 93 4.75 5.71 -0.29
CA THR A 93 3.36 5.40 0.12
C THR A 93 3.23 5.22 1.63
N LEU A 94 4.31 4.75 2.28
CA LEU A 94 4.44 4.61 3.73
C LEU A 94 5.63 5.44 4.22
N HIS A 95 5.48 6.11 5.36
CA HIS A 95 6.60 6.74 6.03
C HIS A 95 7.55 5.69 6.63
N ARG A 96 8.86 5.98 6.64
CA ARG A 96 9.92 5.08 7.16
C ARG A 96 9.60 4.49 8.54
N ASN A 97 9.12 5.32 9.47
CA ASN A 97 8.77 4.87 10.83
C ASN A 97 7.57 3.92 10.82
N THR A 98 6.62 4.11 9.91
CA THR A 98 5.48 3.20 9.77
C THR A 98 5.91 1.85 9.21
N GLY A 99 6.84 1.84 8.25
CA GLY A 99 7.47 0.61 7.77
C GLY A 99 8.21 -0.14 8.89
N ALA A 100 9.05 0.57 9.65
CA ALA A 100 9.78 0.01 10.78
C ALA A 100 8.85 -0.58 11.85
N ARG A 101 7.77 0.11 12.22
CA ARG A 101 6.76 -0.41 13.16
C ARG A 101 6.10 -1.71 12.66
N ARG A 102 5.82 -1.82 11.36
CA ARG A 102 5.22 -3.02 10.77
C ARG A 102 6.18 -4.21 10.80
N LYS A 103 7.45 -4.00 10.47
CA LYS A 103 8.50 -5.03 10.59
C LYS A 103 8.68 -5.49 12.04
N SER A 104 8.80 -4.53 12.97
CA SER A 104 8.92 -4.81 14.40
C SER A 104 7.74 -5.64 14.91
N ARG A 105 6.51 -5.36 14.46
CA ARG A 105 5.32 -6.15 14.82
C ARG A 105 5.45 -7.62 14.39
N LEU A 106 5.86 -7.89 13.16
CA LEU A 106 6.01 -9.26 12.66
C LEU A 106 7.12 -10.01 13.42
N ALA A 107 8.27 -9.37 13.61
CA ALA A 107 9.38 -9.94 14.36
C ALA A 107 9.00 -10.27 15.82
N ARG A 108 8.27 -9.38 16.50
CA ARG A 108 7.78 -9.62 17.87
C ARG A 108 6.83 -10.81 17.94
N ARG A 109 5.99 -11.02 16.92
CA ARG A 109 5.06 -12.16 16.91
C ARG A 109 5.76 -13.48 16.62
N LYS A 110 6.72 -13.51 15.69
CA LYS A 110 7.60 -14.67 15.49
C LYS A 110 8.27 -15.10 16.80
N LYS A 111 8.97 -14.17 17.45
CA LYS A 111 9.65 -14.44 18.74
C LYS A 111 8.72 -14.96 19.84
N ALA A 112 7.49 -14.44 19.91
CA ALA A 112 6.52 -14.89 20.90
C ALA A 112 6.09 -16.36 20.68
N VAL A 113 6.01 -16.80 19.43
CA VAL A 113 5.69 -18.20 19.09
C VAL A 113 6.89 -19.10 19.40
N GLU A 114 8.12 -18.67 19.08
CA GLU A 114 9.34 -19.41 19.42
C GLU A 114 9.50 -19.63 20.93
N ILE A 115 9.19 -18.60 21.73
CA ILE A 115 9.21 -18.69 23.20
C ILE A 115 8.12 -19.66 23.70
N HIS A 116 6.91 -19.60 23.13
CA HIS A 116 5.81 -20.47 23.51
C HIS A 116 6.13 -21.95 23.29
N HIS A 117 6.82 -22.26 22.19
CA HIS A 117 7.24 -23.62 21.84
C HIS A 117 8.59 -24.02 22.47
N GLY A 118 9.22 -23.13 23.24
CA GLY A 118 10.45 -23.41 23.98
C GLY A 118 11.74 -23.44 23.15
N TRP A 119 11.70 -23.05 21.87
CA TRP A 119 12.88 -23.06 20.99
C TRP A 119 13.83 -21.89 21.23
N TYR A 120 13.35 -20.85 21.90
CA TYR A 120 14.16 -19.68 22.22
C TYR A 120 13.84 -19.17 23.61
N THR A 121 14.84 -19.17 24.48
CA THR A 121 14.82 -18.46 25.76
C THR A 121 15.73 -17.25 25.63
N PRO A 122 15.20 -16.02 25.70
CA PRO A 122 16.07 -14.86 25.70
C PRO A 122 16.95 -14.90 26.95
N SER A 123 18.26 -14.96 26.75
CA SER A 123 19.21 -14.73 27.85
C SER A 123 19.00 -13.31 28.37
N PRO A 124 18.91 -13.08 29.69
CA PRO A 124 18.86 -11.74 30.22
C PRO A 124 20.17 -11.04 29.82
N ALA A 125 20.06 -10.03 28.96
CA ALA A 125 21.22 -9.26 28.56
C ALA A 125 21.86 -8.65 29.82
N LEU A 126 23.17 -8.84 29.96
CA LEU A 126 23.99 -8.15 30.96
C LEU A 126 23.67 -6.65 30.87
N THR A 127 22.94 -6.16 31.87
CA THR A 127 22.70 -4.75 32.10
C THR A 127 24.03 -4.09 32.39
N ALA A 128 24.60 -3.42 31.38
CA ALA A 128 25.63 -2.41 31.54
C ALA A 128 24.98 -1.04 31.72
#